data_AF-B4WN87-F1
#
_entry.id   AF-B4WN87-F1
#
_cell.length_a   1.000
_cell.length_b   1.000
_cell.length_c   1.000
_cell.angle_alpha   90.00
_cell.angle_beta   90.00
_cell.angle_gamma   90.00
#
_symmetry.space_group_name_H-M   'P 1'
#
loop_
_entity.id
_entity.type
_entity.pdbx_description
1 polymer ?
#
loop_
_entity_poly.entity_id
_entity_poly.type
_entity_poly.pdbx_seq_one_letter_code
_entity_poly.pdbx_strand_id
1 'polypeptide(L)'
;MAFQSKRSRIFLFFAIGFGMALLSALLKSAIAWIADIYIYSLPWVGGFLRSVELAELSNLPAFALLGAGIGAATYFLPRHWNHKAKLALFVLLSPFVFSASYLTQQNLWIKKVAARTETSYQDARELTNQFLERETNNKGYFGYFPLSTRLVELPVQPDILNSETAVVSSDTLTDALASYDDPMANAAVFLFKQVGWLIRFMYIIVAALTGLIYYFKGCDWAEDTYQRAAGNTHPSATRRPKVR
;
A
#
# COMPACT_ATOMS: atom_id res chain seq x y z
N MET A 1 -24.63 -24.33 7.46
CA MET A 1 -24.22 -25.05 6.23
C MET A 1 -22.86 -25.67 6.45
N ALA A 2 -22.75 -26.97 6.24
CA ALA A 2 -21.65 -27.80 6.72
C ALA A 2 -20.49 -27.89 5.70
N PHE A 3 -19.44 -27.09 5.89
CA PHE A 3 -18.14 -27.35 5.24
C PHE A 3 -17.45 -28.51 5.96
N GLN A 4 -17.85 -29.74 5.62
CA GLN A 4 -17.45 -30.96 6.35
C GLN A 4 -16.06 -31.52 5.98
N SER A 5 -15.41 -31.07 4.90
CA SER A 5 -14.07 -31.56 4.54
C SER A 5 -12.95 -30.61 4.98
N LYS A 6 -11.84 -31.16 5.51
CA LYS A 6 -10.64 -30.39 5.90
C LYS A 6 -10.11 -29.52 4.74
N ARG A 7 -10.20 -30.03 3.49
CA ARG A 7 -9.81 -29.30 2.28
C ARG A 7 -10.65 -28.04 2.07
N SER A 8 -11.94 -28.11 2.33
CA SER A 8 -12.84 -26.96 2.17
C SER A 8 -12.50 -25.81 3.11
N ARG A 9 -12.03 -26.09 4.33
CA ARG A 9 -11.68 -25.05 5.31
C ARG A 9 -10.37 -24.34 4.94
N ILE A 10 -9.39 -25.10 4.43
CA ILE A 10 -8.14 -24.54 3.90
C ILE A 10 -8.44 -23.63 2.70
N PHE A 11 -9.30 -24.06 1.77
CA PHE A 11 -9.72 -23.21 0.65
C PHE A 11 -10.38 -21.92 1.14
N LEU A 12 -11.26 -22.00 2.15
CA LEU A 12 -11.92 -20.84 2.73
C LEU A 12 -10.92 -19.85 3.35
N PHE A 13 -9.87 -20.34 4.02
CA PHE A 13 -8.79 -19.49 4.55
C PHE A 13 -8.13 -18.67 3.43
N PHE A 14 -7.74 -19.31 2.34
CA PHE A 14 -7.15 -18.60 1.20
C PHE A 14 -8.14 -17.64 0.56
N ALA A 15 -9.39 -18.06 0.34
CA ALA A 15 -10.43 -17.21 -0.24
C ALA A 15 -10.68 -15.95 0.59
N ILE A 16 -10.74 -16.07 1.92
CA ILE A 16 -10.87 -14.92 2.82
C ILE A 16 -9.61 -14.05 2.76
N GLY A 17 -8.42 -14.64 2.77
CA GLY A 17 -7.17 -13.86 2.69
C GLY A 17 -7.05 -13.06 1.39
N PHE A 18 -7.32 -13.68 0.24
CA PHE A 18 -7.38 -12.98 -1.05
C PHE A 18 -8.50 -11.94 -1.09
N GLY A 19 -9.68 -12.24 -0.54
CA GLY A 19 -10.80 -11.30 -0.44
C GLY A 19 -10.45 -10.07 0.41
N MET A 20 -9.79 -10.27 1.55
CA MET A 20 -9.33 -9.18 2.42
C MET A 20 -8.22 -8.35 1.77
N ALA A 21 -7.31 -8.97 1.03
CA ALA A 21 -6.30 -8.26 0.26
C ALA A 21 -6.94 -7.41 -0.85
N LEU A 22 -7.90 -7.97 -1.60
CA LEU A 22 -8.63 -7.23 -2.62
C LEU A 22 -9.40 -6.04 -2.00
N LEU A 23 -10.12 -6.27 -0.91
CA LEU A 23 -10.86 -5.22 -0.20
C LEU A 23 -9.93 -4.10 0.28
N SER A 24 -8.79 -4.45 0.87
CA SER A 24 -7.81 -3.48 1.38
C SER A 24 -7.15 -2.70 0.23
N ALA A 25 -6.83 -3.36 -0.88
CA ALA A 25 -6.29 -2.73 -2.08
C ALA A 25 -7.30 -1.76 -2.73
N LEU A 26 -8.58 -2.16 -2.80
CA LEU A 26 -9.66 -1.29 -3.30
C LEU A 26 -9.87 -0.07 -2.40
N LEU A 27 -9.85 -0.26 -1.08
CA LEU A 27 -9.94 0.85 -0.12
C LEU A 27 -8.79 1.84 -0.32
N LYS A 28 -7.55 1.36 -0.43
CA LYS A 28 -6.39 2.22 -0.72
C LYS A 28 -6.52 2.94 -2.06
N SER A 29 -6.98 2.23 -3.09
CA SER A 29 -7.18 2.80 -4.42
C SER A 29 -8.23 3.91 -4.40
N ALA A 30 -9.35 3.69 -3.71
CA ALA A 30 -10.40 4.69 -3.53
C ALA A 30 -9.90 5.92 -2.78
N ILE A 31 -9.14 5.73 -1.69
CA ILE A 31 -8.56 6.85 -0.94
C ILE A 31 -7.56 7.63 -1.80
N ALA A 32 -6.68 6.95 -2.53
CA ALA A 32 -5.74 7.60 -3.45
C ALA A 32 -6.47 8.40 -4.55
N TRP A 33 -7.56 7.85 -5.08
CA TRP A 33 -8.40 8.54 -6.07
C TRP A 33 -9.09 9.79 -5.51
N ILE A 34 -9.70 9.68 -4.31
CA ILE A 34 -10.33 10.82 -3.63
C ILE A 34 -9.28 11.89 -3.31
N ALA A 35 -8.11 11.48 -2.82
CA ALA A 35 -7.02 12.39 -2.50
C ALA A 35 -6.56 13.17 -3.73
N ASP A 36 -6.38 12.49 -4.87
CA ASP A 36 -5.93 13.12 -6.11
C ASP A 36 -6.93 14.15 -6.66
N ILE A 37 -8.23 13.86 -6.59
CA ILE A 37 -9.27 14.75 -7.13
C ILE A 37 -9.58 15.92 -6.21
N TYR A 38 -9.76 15.67 -4.91
CA TYR A 38 -10.32 16.65 -3.98
C TYR A 38 -9.30 17.30 -3.05
N ILE A 39 -8.25 16.56 -2.68
CA ILE A 39 -7.29 17.03 -1.68
C ILE A 39 -6.10 17.70 -2.37
N TYR A 40 -5.53 17.04 -3.37
CA TYR A 40 -4.32 17.50 -4.06
C TYR A 40 -4.59 18.61 -5.07
N SER A 41 -5.85 18.86 -5.43
CA SER A 41 -6.25 19.97 -6.29
C SER A 41 -6.33 21.33 -5.57
N LEU A 42 -6.27 21.34 -4.22
CA LEU A 42 -6.35 22.57 -3.44
C LEU A 42 -5.05 23.39 -3.56
N PRO A 43 -5.12 24.69 -3.91
CA PRO A 43 -3.96 25.58 -3.91
C PRO A 43 -3.30 25.63 -2.52
N TRP A 44 -1.96 25.64 -2.47
CA TRP A 44 -1.10 25.65 -1.27
C TRP A 44 -1.13 24.38 -0.40
N VAL A 45 -2.33 23.87 -0.11
CA VAL A 45 -2.52 22.70 0.77
C VAL A 45 -2.27 21.39 0.04
N GLY A 46 -2.64 21.29 -1.24
CA GLY A 46 -2.49 20.07 -2.04
C GLY A 46 -1.04 19.63 -2.20
N GLY A 47 -0.13 20.56 -2.52
CA GLY A 47 1.30 20.29 -2.63
C GLY A 47 1.93 19.80 -1.32
N PHE A 48 1.55 20.40 -0.19
CA PHE A 48 1.99 19.96 1.14
C PHE A 48 1.45 18.57 1.50
N LEU A 49 0.15 18.32 1.29
CA LEU A 49 -0.43 17.00 1.58
C LEU A 49 0.10 15.91 0.66
N ARG A 50 0.54 16.27 -0.55
CA ARG A 50 1.21 15.37 -1.48
C ARG A 50 2.66 15.12 -1.08
N SER A 51 3.36 16.10 -0.52
CA SER A 51 4.74 15.93 -0.01
C SER A 51 4.81 15.06 1.24
N VAL A 52 3.78 15.09 2.09
CA VAL A 52 3.62 14.17 3.23
C VAL A 52 3.07 12.80 2.78
N GLU A 53 2.83 12.59 1.49
CA GLU A 53 2.22 11.36 0.95
C GLU A 53 0.94 10.98 1.73
N LEU A 54 0.00 11.92 1.94
CA LEU A 54 -1.21 11.71 2.76
C LEU A 54 -1.97 10.41 2.40
N ALA A 55 -2.00 10.06 1.11
CA ALA A 55 -2.59 8.81 0.64
C ALA A 55 -1.97 7.56 1.29
N GLU A 56 -0.71 7.61 1.74
CA GLU A 56 0.00 6.51 2.39
C GLU A 56 -0.35 6.36 3.88
N LEU A 57 -0.99 7.35 4.52
CA LEU A 57 -1.62 7.14 5.83
C LEU A 57 -2.76 6.11 5.76
N SER A 58 -3.37 5.93 4.58
CA SER A 58 -4.36 4.87 4.37
C SER A 58 -3.78 3.46 4.54
N ASN A 59 -2.45 3.29 4.52
CA ASN A 59 -1.82 2.01 4.82
C ASN A 59 -2.19 1.51 6.22
N LEU A 60 -2.35 2.39 7.20
CA LEU A 60 -2.65 1.97 8.58
C LEU A 60 -3.97 1.20 8.69
N PRO A 61 -5.13 1.77 8.31
CA PRO A 61 -6.39 1.04 8.35
C PRO A 61 -6.41 -0.14 7.37
N ALA A 62 -5.81 -0.02 6.18
CA ALA A 62 -5.78 -1.10 5.20
C ALA A 62 -5.00 -2.32 5.72
N PHE A 63 -3.81 -2.12 6.29
CA PHE A 63 -3.02 -3.19 6.88
C PHE A 63 -3.62 -3.73 8.18
N ALA A 64 -4.27 -2.89 8.98
CA ALA A 64 -5.03 -3.35 10.14
C ALA A 64 -6.17 -4.31 9.73
N LEU A 65 -6.94 -3.94 8.70
CA LEU A 65 -8.01 -4.79 8.15
C LEU A 65 -7.44 -6.09 7.55
N LEU A 66 -6.41 -5.99 6.73
CA LEU A 66 -5.75 -7.15 6.12
C LEU A 66 -5.22 -8.11 7.19
N GLY A 67 -4.47 -7.58 8.17
CA GLY A 67 -3.89 -8.32 9.27
C GLY A 67 -4.97 -9.01 10.09
N ALA A 68 -5.93 -8.24 10.62
CA ALA A 68 -7.03 -8.78 11.42
C ALA A 68 -7.86 -9.82 10.66
N GLY A 69 -8.16 -9.57 9.39
CA GLY A 69 -8.93 -10.47 8.54
C GLY A 69 -8.23 -11.80 8.29
N ILE A 70 -6.96 -11.77 7.88
CA ILE A 70 -6.16 -13.00 7.67
C ILE A 70 -5.93 -13.72 9.01
N GLY A 71 -5.64 -12.97 10.08
CA GLY A 71 -5.47 -13.51 11.43
C GLY A 71 -6.72 -14.23 11.91
N ALA A 72 -7.90 -13.61 11.80
CA ALA A 72 -9.18 -14.21 12.13
C ALA A 72 -9.51 -15.42 11.24
N ALA A 73 -9.17 -15.36 9.95
CA ALA A 73 -9.35 -16.46 9.03
C ALA A 73 -8.53 -17.71 9.40
N THR A 74 -7.49 -17.57 10.25
CA THR A 74 -6.79 -18.74 10.79
C THR A 74 -7.70 -19.66 11.62
N TYR A 75 -8.88 -19.17 12.02
CA TYR A 75 -9.96 -20.00 12.53
C TYR A 75 -10.30 -21.17 11.58
N PHE A 76 -10.13 -21.05 10.27
CA PHE A 76 -10.43 -22.16 9.35
C PHE A 76 -9.27 -23.14 9.16
N LEU A 77 -8.06 -22.82 9.67
CA LEU A 77 -6.89 -23.67 9.50
C LEU A 77 -6.77 -24.74 10.59
N PRO A 78 -6.21 -25.92 10.26
CA PRO A 78 -5.85 -26.92 11.27
C PRO A 78 -4.83 -26.38 12.28
N ARG A 79 -5.01 -26.71 13.55
CA ARG A 79 -4.17 -26.22 14.66
C ARG A 79 -2.70 -26.64 14.55
N HIS A 80 -2.42 -27.76 13.89
CA HIS A 80 -1.06 -28.28 13.68
C HIS A 80 -0.23 -27.49 12.65
N TRP A 81 -0.82 -26.52 11.95
CA TRP A 81 -0.04 -25.66 11.05
C TRP A 81 0.88 -24.74 11.84
N ASN A 82 2.15 -24.70 11.44
CA ASN A 82 3.15 -23.80 12.01
C ASN A 82 2.68 -22.33 11.86
N HIS A 83 2.88 -21.51 12.89
CA HIS A 83 2.61 -20.07 12.86
C HIS A 83 3.25 -19.37 11.65
N LYS A 84 4.44 -19.82 11.22
CA LYS A 84 5.11 -19.30 10.02
C LYS A 84 4.29 -19.52 8.74
N ALA A 85 3.65 -20.68 8.60
CA ALA A 85 2.82 -21.00 7.44
C ALA A 85 1.51 -20.17 7.42
N LYS A 86 0.95 -19.87 8.59
CA LYS A 86 -0.22 -18.99 8.72
C LYS A 86 0.11 -17.55 8.33
N LEU A 87 1.29 -17.07 8.72
CA LEU A 87 1.77 -15.72 8.42
C LEU A 87 2.18 -15.54 6.95
N ALA A 88 2.59 -16.62 6.27
CA ALA A 88 3.08 -16.56 4.89
C ALA A 88 2.08 -15.90 3.94
N LEU A 89 0.77 -16.15 4.10
CA LEU A 89 -0.25 -15.53 3.26
C LEU A 89 -0.30 -14.01 3.44
N PHE A 90 -0.22 -13.53 4.69
CA PHE A 90 -0.18 -12.10 4.98
C PHE A 90 1.06 -11.44 4.37
N VAL A 91 2.24 -12.04 4.55
CA VAL A 91 3.51 -11.52 3.98
C VAL A 91 3.47 -11.50 2.47
N LEU A 92 2.90 -12.53 1.84
CA LEU A 92 2.80 -12.62 0.38
C LEU A 92 1.84 -11.58 -0.21
N LEU A 93 0.71 -11.30 0.45
CA LEU A 93 -0.30 -10.36 -0.04
C LEU A 93 0.02 -8.90 0.27
N SER A 94 0.83 -8.64 1.31
CA SER A 94 1.17 -7.29 1.78
C SER A 94 1.77 -6.38 0.69
N PRO A 95 2.74 -6.80 -0.13
CA PRO A 95 3.29 -5.95 -1.20
C PRO A 95 2.24 -5.54 -2.24
N PHE A 96 1.27 -6.41 -2.55
CA PHE A 96 0.21 -6.10 -3.50
C PHE A 96 -0.76 -5.06 -2.94
N VAL A 97 -1.14 -5.19 -1.67
CA VAL A 97 -1.99 -4.20 -0.99
C VAL A 97 -1.27 -2.85 -0.89
N PHE A 98 0.01 -2.85 -0.52
CA PHE A 98 0.81 -1.63 -0.47
C PHE A 98 0.87 -0.92 -1.83
N SER A 99 1.13 -1.67 -2.90
CA SER A 99 1.32 -1.13 -4.25
C SER A 99 0.03 -0.56 -4.88
N ALA A 100 -1.14 -0.87 -4.34
CA ALA A 100 -2.43 -0.50 -4.92
C ALA A 100 -2.65 1.02 -5.05
N SER A 101 -2.24 1.82 -4.05
CA SER A 101 -2.34 3.28 -4.12
C SER A 101 -1.48 3.84 -5.25
N TYR A 102 -0.22 3.40 -5.34
CA TYR A 102 0.72 3.85 -6.36
C TYR A 102 0.30 3.47 -7.78
N LEU A 103 -0.26 2.27 -7.99
CA LEU A 103 -0.83 1.87 -9.28
C LEU A 103 -2.00 2.78 -9.70
N THR A 104 -2.85 3.14 -8.73
CA THR A 104 -3.96 4.07 -8.97
C THR A 104 -3.45 5.46 -9.34
N GLN A 105 -2.49 6.00 -8.58
CA GLN A 105 -1.90 7.31 -8.85
C GLN A 105 -1.18 7.35 -10.21
N GLN A 106 -0.47 6.27 -10.60
CA GLN A 106 0.10 6.17 -11.94
C GLN A 106 -0.98 6.28 -13.03
N ASN A 107 -2.06 5.51 -12.88
CA ASN A 107 -3.15 5.55 -13.86
C ASN A 107 -3.82 6.92 -13.94
N LEU A 108 -3.94 7.63 -12.81
CA LEU A 108 -4.46 8.99 -12.77
C LEU A 108 -3.52 9.99 -13.42
N TRP A 109 -2.21 9.85 -13.20
CA TRP A 109 -1.21 10.66 -13.88
C TRP A 109 -1.27 10.47 -15.40
N ILE A 110 -1.31 9.23 -15.90
CA ILE A 110 -1.46 8.95 -17.35
C ILE A 110 -2.74 9.59 -17.91
N LYS A 111 -3.86 9.52 -17.17
CA LYS A 111 -5.11 10.19 -17.56
C LYS A 111 -4.98 11.71 -17.60
N LYS A 112 -4.27 12.31 -16.65
CA LYS A 112 -3.99 13.76 -16.64
C LYS A 112 -3.14 14.17 -17.85
N VAL A 113 -2.14 13.37 -18.21
CA VAL A 113 -1.35 13.57 -19.43
C VAL A 113 -2.25 13.49 -20.66
N ALA A 114 -3.03 12.41 -20.82
CA ALA A 114 -3.95 12.23 -21.94
C ALA A 114 -4.93 13.41 -22.10
N ALA A 115 -5.48 13.90 -20.98
CA ALA A 115 -6.40 15.04 -20.99
C ALA A 115 -5.71 16.36 -21.34
N ARG A 116 -4.42 16.51 -21.02
CA ARG A 116 -3.63 17.71 -21.35
C ARG A 116 -3.10 17.72 -22.78
N THR A 117 -2.78 16.57 -23.33
CA THR A 117 -2.27 16.41 -24.69
C THR A 117 -3.37 16.17 -25.73
N GLU A 118 -4.63 16.04 -25.30
CA GLU A 118 -5.77 15.68 -26.14
C GLU A 118 -5.55 14.36 -26.93
N THR A 119 -4.78 13.43 -26.36
CA THR A 119 -4.46 12.14 -26.98
C THR A 119 -5.20 10.98 -26.33
N SER A 120 -5.13 9.79 -26.95
CA SER A 120 -5.66 8.58 -26.34
C SER A 120 -4.88 8.21 -25.06
N TYR A 121 -5.51 7.42 -24.18
CA TYR A 121 -4.84 6.87 -23.00
C TYR A 121 -3.62 6.00 -23.37
N GLN A 122 -3.67 5.29 -24.50
CA GLN A 122 -2.55 4.46 -24.95
C GLN A 122 -1.36 5.30 -25.38
N ASP A 123 -1.58 6.38 -26.12
CA ASP A 123 -0.51 7.29 -26.55
C ASP A 123 0.10 8.02 -25.35
N ALA A 124 -0.74 8.49 -24.42
CA ALA A 124 -0.26 9.10 -23.18
C ALA A 124 0.52 8.11 -22.32
N ARG A 125 0.13 6.83 -22.30
CA ARG A 125 0.88 5.77 -21.60
C ARG A 125 2.24 5.54 -22.24
N GLU A 126 2.34 5.58 -23.56
CA GLU A 126 3.62 5.43 -24.26
C GLU A 126 4.53 6.64 -24.00
N LEU A 127 3.99 7.86 -24.13
CA LEU A 127 4.70 9.09 -23.82
C LEU A 127 5.26 9.09 -22.38
N THR A 128 4.41 8.74 -21.41
CA THR A 128 4.83 8.63 -20.00
C THR A 128 5.83 7.51 -19.77
N ASN A 129 5.72 6.37 -20.45
CA ASN A 129 6.72 5.29 -20.36
C ASN A 129 8.08 5.70 -20.92
N GLN A 130 8.12 6.43 -22.03
CA GLN A 130 9.36 6.96 -22.60
C GLN A 130 10.02 7.95 -21.64
N PHE A 131 9.23 8.84 -21.04
CA PHE A 131 9.70 9.73 -19.98
C PHE A 131 10.27 8.95 -18.78
N LEU A 132 9.53 7.95 -18.27
CA LEU A 132 10.00 7.12 -17.16
C LEU A 132 11.29 6.34 -17.49
N GLU A 133 11.41 5.83 -18.72
CA GLU A 133 12.60 5.13 -19.18
C GLU A 133 13.83 6.04 -19.16
N ARG A 134 13.70 7.29 -19.61
CA ARG A 134 14.80 8.26 -19.54
C ARG A 134 15.18 8.63 -18.10
N GLU A 135 14.21 8.85 -17.23
CA GLU A 135 14.45 9.30 -15.84
C GLU A 135 14.91 8.19 -14.89
N THR A 136 14.54 6.94 -15.18
CA THR A 136 14.71 5.82 -14.24
C THR A 136 15.26 4.54 -14.83
N ASN A 137 15.56 4.50 -16.14
CA ASN A 137 15.88 3.28 -16.90
C ASN A 137 14.80 2.18 -16.79
N ASN A 138 13.57 2.53 -16.42
CA ASN A 138 12.47 1.60 -16.23
C ASN A 138 11.14 2.20 -16.73
N LYS A 139 10.22 1.32 -17.16
CA LYS A 139 8.87 1.71 -17.63
C LYS A 139 7.80 1.33 -16.61
N GLY A 140 6.58 1.84 -16.83
CA GLY A 140 5.41 1.42 -16.09
C GLY A 140 5.57 1.62 -14.58
N TYR A 141 5.07 0.68 -13.78
CA TYR A 141 5.08 0.81 -12.32
C TYR A 141 6.49 0.93 -11.75
N PHE A 142 7.45 0.18 -12.28
CA PHE A 142 8.83 0.16 -11.78
C PHE A 142 9.62 1.43 -12.11
N GLY A 143 9.21 2.20 -13.12
CA GLY A 143 9.72 3.56 -13.31
C GLY A 143 8.98 4.60 -12.47
N TYR A 144 7.64 4.50 -12.42
CA TYR A 144 6.79 5.43 -11.68
C TYR A 144 7.05 5.44 -10.17
N PHE A 145 7.17 4.24 -9.57
CA PHE A 145 7.34 4.10 -8.12
C PHE A 145 8.60 4.82 -7.63
N PRO A 146 9.82 4.56 -8.13
CA PRO A 146 11.00 5.30 -7.66
C PRO A 146 10.94 6.79 -8.04
N LEU A 147 10.37 7.16 -9.20
CA LEU A 147 10.30 8.57 -9.59
C LEU A 147 9.41 9.41 -8.67
N SER A 148 8.29 8.84 -8.22
CA SER A 148 7.38 9.51 -7.27
C SER A 148 7.99 9.76 -5.88
N THR A 149 9.16 9.19 -5.55
CA THR A 149 9.90 9.60 -4.33
C THR A 149 10.65 10.91 -4.50
N ARG A 150 10.90 11.32 -5.75
CA ARG A 150 11.75 12.47 -6.10
C ARG A 150 10.94 13.71 -6.47
N LEU A 151 9.74 13.49 -7.02
CA LEU A 151 8.86 14.54 -7.52
C LEU A 151 7.57 14.57 -6.71
N VAL A 152 7.26 15.71 -6.10
CA VAL A 152 5.98 15.95 -5.43
C VAL A 152 4.85 15.92 -6.46
N GLU A 153 5.07 16.50 -7.63
CA GLU A 153 4.14 16.46 -8.76
C GLU A 153 4.87 16.03 -10.03
N LEU A 154 4.29 15.06 -10.73
CA LEU A 154 4.81 14.60 -12.00
C LEU A 154 4.37 15.55 -13.13
N PRO A 155 5.25 15.81 -14.11
CA PRO A 155 4.92 16.70 -15.21
C PRO A 155 3.73 16.16 -16.01
N VAL A 156 2.90 17.10 -16.48
CA VAL A 156 1.76 16.81 -17.35
C VAL A 156 1.85 17.54 -18.69
N GLN A 157 2.74 18.53 -18.82
CA GLN A 157 2.95 19.22 -20.09
C GLN A 157 3.78 18.35 -21.05
N PRO A 158 3.35 18.22 -22.33
CA PRO A 158 4.10 17.45 -23.33
C PRO A 158 5.50 18.00 -23.58
N ASP A 159 5.71 19.31 -23.44
CA ASP A 159 7.03 19.93 -23.65
C ASP A 159 8.06 19.41 -22.64
N ILE A 160 7.65 19.25 -21.37
CA ILE A 160 8.50 18.70 -20.29
C ILE A 160 8.61 17.17 -20.42
N LEU A 161 7.53 16.50 -20.84
CA LEU A 161 7.56 15.05 -21.06
C LEU A 161 8.41 14.64 -22.27
N ASN A 162 8.68 15.56 -23.19
CA ASN A 162 9.52 15.33 -24.38
C ASN A 162 10.90 15.98 -24.26
N SER A 163 11.16 16.82 -23.26
CA SER A 163 12.48 17.42 -23.09
C SER A 163 13.53 16.37 -22.78
N GLU A 164 14.72 16.53 -23.38
CA GLU A 164 15.92 15.76 -23.03
C GLU A 164 16.56 16.24 -21.73
N THR A 165 16.16 17.41 -21.25
CA THR A 165 16.57 17.95 -19.95
C THR A 165 15.93 17.12 -18.84
N ALA A 166 16.76 16.55 -17.96
CA ALA A 166 16.29 15.79 -16.81
C ALA A 166 15.34 16.66 -15.97
N VAL A 167 14.20 16.11 -15.57
CA VAL A 167 13.25 16.80 -14.70
C VAL A 167 13.80 16.73 -13.27
N VAL A 168 14.80 17.57 -13.00
CA VAL A 168 15.25 17.83 -11.64
C VAL A 168 14.17 18.69 -11.01
N SER A 169 13.62 18.25 -9.88
CA SER A 169 12.46 18.78 -9.13
C SER A 169 12.60 20.23 -8.63
N SER A 170 13.25 21.11 -9.37
CA SER A 170 14.05 22.16 -8.78
C SER A 170 14.42 23.30 -9.74
N ASP A 171 13.71 23.54 -10.82
CA ASP A 171 14.05 24.68 -11.71
C ASP A 171 14.02 26.04 -11.00
N THR A 172 13.51 26.13 -9.75
CA THR A 172 13.64 27.32 -8.90
C THR A 172 14.70 27.22 -7.80
N LEU A 173 15.05 26.02 -7.33
CA LEU A 173 16.05 25.82 -6.27
C LEU A 173 17.41 25.45 -6.84
N THR A 174 17.46 24.60 -7.85
CA THR A 174 18.68 24.17 -8.53
C THR A 174 19.17 25.20 -9.53
N ASP A 175 18.33 26.01 -10.19
CA ASP A 175 18.86 27.17 -10.95
C ASP A 175 19.41 28.25 -10.01
N ALA A 176 18.78 28.44 -8.84
CA ALA A 176 19.31 29.33 -7.81
C ALA A 176 20.61 28.78 -7.19
N LEU A 177 20.71 27.46 -6.99
CA LEU A 177 21.88 26.79 -6.41
C LEU A 177 22.99 26.51 -7.44
N ALA A 178 22.69 26.30 -8.72
CA ALA A 178 23.67 26.06 -9.79
C ALA A 178 24.41 27.35 -10.20
N SER A 179 23.87 28.52 -9.85
CA SER A 179 24.64 29.77 -9.88
C SER A 179 25.81 29.78 -8.88
N TYR A 180 25.81 28.85 -7.92
CA TYR A 180 26.87 28.60 -6.95
C TYR A 180 27.50 27.24 -7.27
N ASP A 181 28.72 27.23 -7.81
CA ASP A 181 29.51 26.02 -8.02
C ASP A 181 30.00 25.46 -6.66
N ASP A 182 29.04 25.06 -5.83
CA ASP A 182 29.22 24.83 -4.39
C ASP A 182 28.95 23.35 -4.06
N PRO A 183 29.93 22.62 -3.49
CA PRO A 183 29.76 21.23 -3.03
C PRO A 183 28.53 21.02 -2.14
N MET A 184 28.08 22.07 -1.46
CA MET A 184 26.90 22.06 -0.58
C MET A 184 25.58 21.89 -1.35
N ALA A 185 25.48 22.38 -2.59
CA ALA A 185 24.29 22.21 -3.44
C ALA A 185 24.10 20.74 -3.88
N ASN A 186 25.18 20.07 -4.27
CA ASN A 186 25.16 18.65 -4.59
C ASN A 186 24.80 17.78 -3.38
N ALA A 187 25.25 18.16 -2.18
CA ALA A 187 24.88 17.49 -0.93
C ALA A 187 23.37 17.66 -0.61
N ALA A 188 22.80 18.85 -0.86
CA ALA A 188 21.38 19.10 -0.66
C ALA A 188 20.51 18.25 -1.61
N VAL A 189 20.85 18.16 -2.90
CA VAL A 189 20.13 17.33 -3.88
C VAL A 189 20.18 15.84 -3.48
N PHE A 190 21.33 15.36 -3.01
CA PHE A 190 21.46 13.99 -2.49
C PHE A 190 20.57 13.75 -1.26
N LEU A 191 20.57 14.68 -0.30
CA LEU A 191 19.71 14.63 0.88
C LEU A 191 18.22 14.59 0.50
N PHE A 192 17.76 15.46 -0.41
CA PHE A 192 16.36 15.46 -0.85
C PHE A 192 15.95 14.14 -1.50
N LYS A 193 16.81 13.56 -2.35
CA LYS A 193 16.57 12.24 -2.96
C LYS A 193 16.45 11.13 -1.91
N GLN A 194 17.19 11.24 -0.81
CA GLN A 194 17.20 10.26 0.27
C GLN A 194 16.01 10.42 1.24
N VAL A 195 15.53 11.65 1.44
CA VAL A 195 14.38 11.96 2.31
C VAL A 195 13.09 11.31 1.79
N GLY A 196 12.82 11.33 0.48
CA GLY A 196 11.63 10.68 -0.08
C GLY A 196 11.58 9.17 0.19
N TRP A 197 12.73 8.50 0.10
CA TRP A 197 12.84 7.08 0.48
C TRP A 197 12.70 6.87 1.98
N LEU A 198 13.25 7.74 2.82
CA LEU A 198 13.13 7.66 4.27
C LEU A 198 11.65 7.71 4.71
N ILE A 199 10.87 8.65 4.15
CA ILE A 199 9.44 8.78 4.41
C ILE A 199 8.71 7.48 4.02
N ARG A 200 9.00 6.91 2.85
CA ARG A 200 8.40 5.63 2.44
C ARG A 200 8.77 4.46 3.32
N PHE A 201 10.05 4.34 3.71
CA PHE A 201 10.46 3.29 4.63
C PHE A 201 9.75 3.41 5.97
N MET A 202 9.59 4.63 6.48
CA MET A 202 8.80 4.88 7.67
C MET A 202 7.36 4.38 7.50
N TYR A 203 6.67 4.74 6.41
CA TYR A 203 5.30 4.27 6.17
C TYR A 203 5.20 2.75 6.00
N ILE A 204 6.14 2.13 5.29
CA ILE A 204 6.21 0.67 5.12
C ILE A 204 6.36 -0.01 6.48
N ILE A 205 7.28 0.47 7.33
CA ILE A 205 7.54 -0.11 8.65
C ILE A 205 6.31 0.03 9.55
N VAL A 206 5.74 1.23 9.65
CA VAL A 206 4.57 1.47 10.52
C VAL A 206 3.36 0.65 10.04
N ALA A 207 3.13 0.56 8.73
CA ALA A 207 2.08 -0.26 8.15
C ALA A 207 2.31 -1.75 8.40
N ALA A 208 3.53 -2.24 8.22
CA ALA A 208 3.89 -3.62 8.49
C ALA A 208 3.70 -3.98 9.96
N LEU A 209 4.14 -3.12 10.89
CA LEU A 209 3.93 -3.30 12.33
C LEU A 209 2.44 -3.29 12.68
N THR A 210 1.67 -2.36 12.11
CA THR A 210 0.22 -2.29 12.32
C THR A 210 -0.46 -3.57 11.84
N GLY A 211 -0.17 -4.01 10.62
CA GLY A 211 -0.71 -5.24 10.08
C GLY A 211 -0.33 -6.47 10.89
N LEU A 212 0.92 -6.53 11.40
CA LEU A 212 1.38 -7.62 12.25
C LEU A 212 0.68 -7.65 13.61
N ILE A 213 0.50 -6.50 14.26
CA ILE A 213 -0.22 -6.38 15.53
C ILE A 213 -1.67 -6.85 15.37
N TYR A 214 -2.36 -6.38 14.33
CA TYR A 214 -3.74 -6.77 14.07
C TYR A 214 -3.86 -8.21 13.59
N TYR A 215 -2.86 -8.75 12.91
CA TYR A 215 -2.77 -10.17 12.59
C TYR A 215 -2.75 -11.04 13.84
N PHE A 216 -1.88 -10.72 14.81
CA PHE A 216 -1.85 -11.47 16.07
C PHE A 216 -3.17 -11.36 16.84
N LYS A 217 -3.75 -10.15 16.92
CA LYS A 217 -5.10 -9.97 17.51
C LYS A 217 -6.17 -10.83 16.82
N GLY A 218 -6.11 -10.95 15.49
CA GLY A 218 -7.01 -11.82 14.74
C GLY A 218 -6.79 -13.30 15.05
N CYS A 219 -5.53 -13.74 15.19
CA CYS A 219 -5.21 -15.10 15.60
C CYS A 219 -5.68 -15.42 17.02
N ASP A 220 -5.49 -14.49 17.97
CA ASP A 220 -5.95 -14.65 19.35
C ASP A 220 -7.48 -14.78 19.40
N TRP A 221 -8.20 -13.94 18.64
CA TRP A 221 -9.65 -14.04 18.49
C TRP A 221 -10.08 -15.41 17.92
N ALA A 222 -9.37 -15.92 16.91
CA ALA A 222 -9.67 -17.21 16.30
C ALA A 222 -9.48 -18.36 17.32
N GLU A 223 -8.43 -18.29 18.13
CA GLU A 223 -8.11 -19.26 19.17
C GLU A 223 -9.14 -19.24 20.33
N ASP A 224 -9.50 -18.05 20.82
CA ASP A 224 -10.54 -17.88 21.84
C ASP A 224 -11.90 -18.44 21.37
N THR A 225 -12.22 -18.21 20.09
CA THR A 225 -13.46 -18.70 19.49
C THR A 225 -13.49 -20.22 19.42
N TYR A 226 -12.36 -20.85 19.11
CA TYR A 226 -12.20 -22.30 19.15
C TYR A 226 -12.42 -22.86 20.56
N GLN A 227 -11.83 -22.23 21.59
CA GLN A 227 -11.96 -22.67 22.97
C GLN A 227 -13.39 -22.55 23.48
N ARG A 228 -14.10 -21.47 23.14
CA ARG A 228 -15.53 -21.32 23.48
C ARG A 228 -16.40 -22.38 22.81
N ALA A 229 -16.14 -22.67 21.54
CA ALA A 229 -16.87 -23.71 20.82
C ALA A 229 -16.64 -25.12 21.42
N ALA A 230 -15.42 -25.40 21.90
CA ALA A 230 -15.11 -26.65 22.59
C ALA A 230 -15.65 -26.70 24.04
N GLY A 231 -15.58 -25.59 24.78
CA GLY A 231 -16.08 -25.50 26.16
C GLY A 231 -17.60 -25.68 26.28
N ASN A 232 -18.36 -25.27 25.27
CA ASN A 232 -19.81 -25.48 25.20
C ASN A 232 -20.23 -26.92 24.89
N THR A 233 -19.29 -27.84 24.64
CA THR A 233 -19.58 -29.28 24.40
C THR A 233 -19.45 -30.17 25.65
N HIS A 234 -19.13 -29.62 26.81
CA HIS A 234 -19.28 -30.32 28.08
C HIS A 234 -20.59 -29.90 28.78
N PRO A 235 -21.67 -30.70 28.73
CA PRO A 235 -22.74 -30.54 29.69
C PRO A 235 -22.14 -30.79 31.07
N SER A 236 -22.25 -29.79 31.94
CA SER A 236 -21.91 -29.88 33.35
C SER A 236 -22.44 -31.19 33.93
N ALA A 237 -21.54 -32.13 34.20
CA ALA A 237 -21.85 -33.35 34.93
C ALA A 237 -22.39 -32.95 36.30
N THR A 238 -23.72 -33.09 36.44
CA THR A 238 -24.44 -33.42 37.67
C THR A 238 -23.63 -33.27 38.97
N ARG A 239 -23.69 -32.07 39.57
CA ARG A 239 -23.45 -31.92 41.01
C ARG A 239 -24.56 -32.71 41.74
N ARG A 240 -24.27 -33.93 42.17
CA ARG A 240 -25.05 -34.57 43.23
C ARG A 240 -24.77 -33.82 44.54
N PRO A 241 -25.79 -33.35 45.27
CA PRO A 241 -25.59 -32.81 46.61
C PRO A 241 -25.18 -33.95 47.54
N LYS A 242 -24.06 -33.78 48.25
CA LYS A 242 -23.75 -34.59 49.42
C LYS A 242 -24.73 -34.19 50.52
N VAL A 243 -25.69 -35.06 50.78
CA VAL A 243 -26.48 -35.03 52.02
C VAL A 243 -25.52 -35.35 53.17
N ARG A 244 -25.49 -34.47 54.17
CA ARG A 244 -24.91 -34.72 55.48
C ARG A 244 -25.94 -34.34 56.52
#